data_AF-T0XSX3-F1
#
_entry.id   AF-T0XSX3-F1
#
_cell.length_a   1.000
_cell.length_b   1.000
_cell.length_c   1.000
_cell.angle_alpha   90.00
_cell.angle_beta   90.00
_cell.angle_gamma   90.00
#
_symmetry.space_group_name_H-M   'P 1'
#
loop_
_entity.id
_entity.type
_entity.pdbx_description
1 polymer ?
#
loop_
_entity_poly.entity_id
_entity_poly.type
_entity_poly.pdbx_seq_one_letter_code
_entity_poly.pdbx_strand_id
1 'polypeptide(L)'
;LSGSAQLQEIRIVEDTLHRGKQALVFYSSRRNAEAGAERIGNAIKSSLTQEESKLLGELGDRITGVLESPTQQCIKLASAVRKGVAFHHAGLLNAQRGYIEQAFRDNIIKAVCSTTTLGLGVNLPAHTVLVKEVHRYNGLGSSKIGVNEVTQLFGRAGRPKYDTEGRALLLATS
;
A
#
# COMPACT_ATOMS: atom_id res chain seq x y z
N LEU A 1 -8.14 -21.94 4.02
CA LEU A 1 -6.75 -21.66 3.62
C LEU A 1 -6.50 -20.20 3.23
N SER A 2 -7.44 -19.47 2.60
CA SER A 2 -7.28 -18.03 2.29
C SER A 2 -7.20 -17.12 3.53
N GLY A 3 -7.85 -17.49 4.63
CA GLY A 3 -7.90 -16.68 5.86
C GLY A 3 -6.56 -16.53 6.59
N SER A 4 -5.68 -17.53 6.58
CA SER A 4 -4.39 -17.46 7.30
C SER A 4 -3.45 -16.44 6.67
N ALA A 5 -3.37 -16.41 5.33
CA ALA A 5 -2.53 -15.46 4.61
C ALA A 5 -3.04 -14.01 4.72
N GLN A 6 -4.37 -13.81 4.81
CA GLN A 6 -4.98 -12.50 5.08
C GLN A 6 -4.69 -12.02 6.51
N LEU A 7 -4.67 -12.94 7.49
CA LEU A 7 -4.27 -12.61 8.85
C LEU A 7 -2.77 -12.28 8.93
N GLN A 8 -1.93 -12.93 8.14
CA GLN A 8 -0.49 -12.66 8.10
C GLN A 8 -0.18 -11.26 7.54
N GLU A 9 -0.82 -10.83 6.44
CA GLU A 9 -0.60 -9.48 5.89
C GLU A 9 -0.96 -8.39 6.90
N ILE A 10 -2.11 -8.53 7.58
CA ILE A 10 -2.56 -7.58 8.59
C ILE A 10 -1.57 -7.51 9.75
N ARG A 11 -1.18 -8.67 10.31
CA ARG A 11 -0.24 -8.74 11.44
C ARG A 11 1.12 -8.10 11.13
N ILE A 12 1.63 -8.27 9.91
CA ILE A 12 2.89 -7.66 9.47
C ILE A 12 2.76 -6.13 9.43
N VAL A 13 1.64 -5.62 8.91
CA VAL A 13 1.40 -4.18 8.89
C VAL A 13 1.19 -3.63 10.29
N GLU A 14 0.39 -4.28 11.14
CA GLU A 14 0.20 -3.89 12.53
C GLU A 14 1.54 -3.85 13.30
N ASP A 15 2.38 -4.90 13.23
CA ASP A 15 3.71 -4.90 13.85
C ASP A 15 4.62 -3.78 13.30
N THR A 16 4.50 -3.44 12.01
CA THR A 16 5.21 -2.30 11.42
C THR A 16 4.75 -0.97 12.04
N LEU A 17 3.45 -0.77 12.19
CA LEU A 17 2.88 0.44 12.76
C LEU A 17 3.17 0.57 14.26
N HIS A 18 3.14 -0.52 15.03
CA HIS A 18 3.54 -0.52 16.44
C HIS A 18 4.98 -0.06 16.66
N ARG A 19 5.86 -0.20 15.66
CA ARG A 19 7.24 0.31 15.68
C ARG A 19 7.33 1.78 15.27
N GLY A 20 6.20 2.44 15.02
CA GLY A 20 6.14 3.81 14.50
C GLY A 20 6.61 3.92 13.04
N LYS A 21 6.52 2.83 12.26
CA LYS A 21 7.04 2.73 10.90
C LYS A 21 5.92 2.55 9.86
N GLN A 22 6.26 2.68 8.59
CA GLN A 22 5.33 2.54 7.45
C GLN A 22 5.59 1.27 6.64
N ALA A 23 4.55 0.78 5.97
CA ALA A 23 4.61 -0.43 5.14
C ALA A 23 4.25 -0.18 3.67
N LEU A 24 4.93 -0.89 2.77
CA LEU A 24 4.59 -0.98 1.35
C LEU A 24 4.25 -2.44 1.01
N VAL A 25 3.01 -2.69 0.59
CA VAL A 25 2.49 -4.03 0.34
C VAL A 25 2.24 -4.21 -1.15
N PHE A 26 2.91 -5.19 -1.78
CA PHE A 26 2.83 -5.46 -3.20
C PHE A 26 1.90 -6.63 -3.51
N TYR A 27 0.98 -6.39 -4.45
CA TYR A 27 0.02 -7.33 -4.98
C TYR A 27 0.24 -7.58 -6.47
N SER A 28 -0.25 -8.71 -6.98
CA SER A 28 -0.11 -9.08 -8.39
C SER A 28 -1.06 -8.33 -9.33
N SER A 29 -2.16 -7.78 -8.80
CA SER A 29 -3.20 -7.09 -9.58
C SER A 29 -3.74 -5.84 -8.88
N ARG A 30 -4.30 -4.90 -9.67
CA ARG A 30 -4.93 -3.67 -9.17
C ARG A 30 -6.07 -3.99 -8.20
N ARG A 31 -6.93 -4.93 -8.58
CA ARG A 31 -8.06 -5.39 -7.76
C ARG A 31 -7.59 -5.90 -6.40
N ASN A 32 -6.52 -6.70 -6.35
CA ASN A 32 -5.98 -7.23 -5.10
C ASN A 32 -5.35 -6.12 -4.25
N ALA A 33 -4.67 -5.15 -4.86
CA ALA A 33 -4.14 -3.98 -4.16
C ALA A 33 -5.26 -3.14 -3.51
N GLU A 34 -6.33 -2.84 -4.24
CA GLU A 34 -7.48 -2.12 -3.70
C GLU A 34 -8.16 -2.90 -2.56
N ALA A 35 -8.36 -4.20 -2.74
CA ALA A 35 -8.96 -5.05 -1.70
C ALA A 35 -8.06 -5.21 -0.48
N GLY A 36 -6.74 -5.26 -0.67
CA GLY A 36 -5.75 -5.27 0.39
C GLY A 36 -5.78 -3.98 1.21
N ALA A 37 -5.84 -2.83 0.54
CA ALA A 37 -5.95 -1.53 1.21
C ALA A 37 -7.20 -1.43 2.09
N GLU A 38 -8.33 -1.92 1.60
CA GLU A 38 -9.57 -1.97 2.37
C GLU A 38 -9.46 -2.87 3.61
N ARG A 39 -8.92 -4.09 3.46
CA ARG A 39 -8.74 -5.03 4.57
C ARG A 39 -7.79 -4.48 5.64
N ILE A 40 -6.62 -4.01 5.22
CA ILE A 40 -5.59 -3.46 6.13
C ILE A 40 -6.13 -2.20 6.80
N GLY A 41 -6.76 -1.28 6.07
CA GLY A 41 -7.36 -0.08 6.63
C GLY A 41 -8.43 -0.39 7.69
N ASN A 42 -9.28 -1.39 7.45
CA ASN A 42 -10.27 -1.81 8.45
C ASN A 42 -9.64 -2.34 9.75
N ALA A 43 -8.46 -2.97 9.67
CA ALA A 43 -7.72 -3.46 10.83
C ALA A 43 -7.01 -2.34 11.60
N ILE A 44 -6.38 -1.39 10.89
CA ILE A 44 -5.50 -0.40 11.54
C ILE A 44 -6.21 0.90 11.95
N LYS A 45 -7.43 1.18 11.45
CA LYS A 45 -8.10 2.48 11.67
C LYS A 45 -8.27 2.87 13.14
N SER A 46 -8.40 1.91 14.04
CA SER A 46 -8.53 2.15 15.48
C SER A 46 -7.22 2.54 16.15
N SER A 47 -6.09 2.34 15.48
CA SER A 47 -4.75 2.73 15.95
C SER A 47 -4.36 4.15 15.52
N LEU A 48 -5.20 4.84 14.76
CA LEU A 48 -4.96 6.21 14.31
C LEU A 48 -5.29 7.20 15.43
N THR A 49 -4.42 8.17 15.61
CA THR A 49 -4.69 9.32 16.48
C THR A 49 -5.77 10.22 15.87
N GLN A 50 -6.33 11.11 16.70
CA GLN A 50 -7.32 12.09 16.23
C GLN A 50 -6.74 13.03 15.17
N GLU A 51 -5.48 13.46 15.35
CA GLU A 51 -4.79 14.34 14.40
C GLU A 51 -4.52 13.63 13.06
N GLU A 52 -4.05 12.38 13.10
CA GLU A 52 -3.89 11.58 11.88
C GLU A 52 -5.23 11.39 11.17
N SER A 53 -6.28 11.10 11.91
CA SER A 53 -7.62 10.90 11.35
C SER A 53 -8.15 12.17 10.67
N LYS A 54 -7.86 13.34 11.23
CA LYS A 54 -8.19 14.65 10.62
C LYS A 54 -7.44 14.86 9.31
N LEU A 55 -6.10 14.72 9.33
CA LEU A 55 -5.26 14.89 8.14
C LEU A 55 -5.62 13.90 7.02
N LEU A 56 -5.88 12.64 7.37
CA LEU A 56 -6.35 11.62 6.44
C LEU A 56 -7.75 11.92 5.91
N GLY A 57 -8.59 12.57 6.72
CA GLY A 57 -9.90 13.06 6.32
C GLY A 57 -9.81 14.11 5.22
N GLU A 58 -9.03 15.17 5.46
CA GLU A 58 -8.78 16.25 4.52
C GLU A 58 -8.14 15.73 3.22
N LEU A 59 -7.21 14.77 3.33
CA LEU A 59 -6.63 14.10 2.18
C LEU A 59 -7.67 13.30 1.38
N GLY A 60 -8.59 12.61 2.07
CA GLY A 60 -9.72 11.93 1.45
C GLY A 60 -10.61 12.88 0.64
N ASP A 61 -10.92 14.05 1.18
CA ASP A 61 -11.70 15.09 0.49
C ASP A 61 -10.99 15.62 -0.76
N ARG A 62 -9.67 15.88 -0.65
CA ARG A 62 -8.84 16.27 -1.79
C ARG A 62 -8.82 15.21 -2.89
N ILE A 63 -8.82 13.93 -2.54
CA ILE A 63 -8.82 12.81 -3.51
C ILE A 63 -10.15 12.74 -4.27
N THR A 64 -11.28 12.91 -3.58
CA THR A 64 -12.60 12.94 -4.24
C THR A 64 -12.80 14.21 -5.05
N GLY A 65 -12.25 15.35 -4.61
CA GLY A 65 -12.35 16.63 -5.28
C GLY A 65 -11.47 16.80 -6.52
N VAL A 66 -10.69 15.77 -6.91
CA VAL A 66 -9.93 15.81 -8.18
C VAL A 66 -10.86 15.83 -9.40
N LEU A 67 -12.04 15.23 -9.29
CA LEU A 67 -13.08 15.25 -10.31
C LEU A 67 -14.31 15.96 -9.77
N GLU A 68 -15.03 16.66 -10.65
CA GLU A 68 -16.34 17.25 -10.30
C GLU A 68 -17.33 16.19 -9.83
N SER A 69 -17.30 15.01 -10.47
CA SER A 69 -18.07 13.83 -10.06
C SER A 69 -17.12 12.66 -9.81
N PRO A 70 -16.91 12.25 -8.54
CA PRO A 70 -15.96 11.19 -8.21
C PRO A 70 -16.43 9.83 -8.71
N THR A 71 -15.53 9.07 -9.33
CA THR A 71 -15.82 7.68 -9.71
C THR A 71 -15.85 6.77 -8.47
N GLN A 72 -16.39 5.55 -8.63
CA GLN A 72 -16.35 4.54 -7.56
C GLN A 72 -14.93 4.25 -7.08
N GLN A 73 -13.93 4.29 -7.97
CA GLN A 73 -12.52 4.13 -7.57
C GLN A 73 -12.02 5.31 -6.74
N CYS A 74 -12.45 6.55 -7.05
CA CYS A 74 -12.10 7.73 -6.24
C CYS A 74 -12.67 7.62 -4.83
N ILE A 75 -13.94 7.23 -4.71
CA ILE A 75 -14.62 7.04 -3.42
C ILE A 75 -13.94 5.93 -2.62
N LYS A 76 -13.61 4.81 -3.27
CA LYS A 76 -12.92 3.69 -2.63
C LYS A 76 -11.53 4.09 -2.15
N LEU A 77 -10.78 4.86 -2.94
CA LEU A 77 -9.45 5.36 -2.55
C LEU A 77 -9.56 6.29 -1.34
N ALA A 78 -10.47 7.26 -1.37
CA ALA A 78 -10.68 8.18 -0.25
C ALA A 78 -11.12 7.43 1.03
N SER A 79 -11.99 6.44 0.91
CA SER A 79 -12.41 5.59 2.04
C SER A 79 -11.24 4.81 2.65
N ALA A 80 -10.35 4.26 1.81
CA ALA A 80 -9.14 3.61 2.30
C ALA A 80 -8.21 4.63 2.99
N VAL A 81 -8.00 5.79 2.37
CA VAL A 81 -7.10 6.84 2.90
C VAL A 81 -7.57 7.33 4.26
N ARG A 82 -8.88 7.54 4.45
CA ARG A 82 -9.46 7.89 5.76
C ARG A 82 -9.18 6.85 6.86
N LYS A 83 -8.77 5.64 6.50
CA LYS A 83 -8.38 4.54 7.39
C LYS A 83 -6.86 4.36 7.48
N GLY A 84 -6.07 5.32 6.99
CA GLY A 84 -4.61 5.31 7.08
C GLY A 84 -3.90 4.50 5.99
N VAL A 85 -4.62 4.01 4.97
CA VAL A 85 -4.06 3.16 3.91
C VAL A 85 -4.44 3.68 2.54
N ALA A 86 -3.53 3.68 1.57
CA ALA A 86 -3.88 3.94 0.17
C ALA A 86 -3.64 2.70 -0.69
N PHE A 87 -4.34 2.61 -1.83
CA PHE A 87 -3.86 1.79 -2.94
C PHE A 87 -3.21 2.67 -4.01
N HIS A 88 -2.19 2.16 -4.69
CA HIS A 88 -1.46 2.90 -5.72
C HIS A 88 -1.20 2.03 -6.95
N HIS A 89 -1.66 2.50 -8.12
CA HIS A 89 -1.42 1.85 -9.40
C HIS A 89 -1.69 2.80 -10.57
N ALA A 90 -1.31 2.38 -11.79
CA ALA A 90 -1.48 3.16 -13.02
C ALA A 90 -2.93 3.56 -13.35
N GLY A 91 -3.94 2.85 -12.83
CA GLY A 91 -5.35 3.21 -13.03
C GLY A 91 -5.83 4.48 -12.30
N LEU A 92 -5.06 5.00 -11.34
CA LEU A 92 -5.41 6.23 -10.62
C LEU A 92 -5.15 7.48 -11.48
N LEU A 93 -5.76 8.61 -11.11
CA LEU A 93 -5.42 9.90 -11.70
C LEU A 93 -4.02 10.34 -11.23
N ASN A 94 -3.29 11.09 -12.07
CA ASN A 94 -1.97 11.62 -11.73
C ASN A 94 -1.99 12.45 -10.43
N ALA A 95 -2.99 13.32 -10.27
CA ALA A 95 -3.13 14.12 -9.06
C ALA A 95 -3.32 13.27 -7.80
N GLN A 96 -4.13 12.21 -7.88
CA GLN A 96 -4.35 11.28 -6.77
C GLN A 96 -3.06 10.54 -6.39
N ARG A 97 -2.30 10.06 -7.40
CA ARG A 97 -0.98 9.46 -7.16
C ARG A 97 -0.02 10.42 -6.45
N GLY A 98 0.05 11.67 -6.90
CA GLY A 98 0.88 12.71 -6.28
C GLY A 98 0.49 12.97 -4.83
N TYR A 99 -0.80 13.03 -4.51
CA TYR A 99 -1.29 13.18 -3.14
C TYR A 99 -0.92 12.00 -2.25
N ILE A 100 -1.06 10.76 -2.74
CA ILE A 100 -0.67 9.55 -2.00
C ILE A 100 0.84 9.53 -1.76
N GLU A 101 1.64 9.80 -2.78
CA GLU A 101 3.10 9.81 -2.70
C GLU A 101 3.60 10.85 -1.69
N GLN A 102 3.04 12.06 -1.73
CA GLN A 102 3.41 13.11 -0.79
C GLN A 102 3.00 12.76 0.64
N ALA A 103 1.74 12.36 0.85
CA ALA A 103 1.25 11.99 2.17
C ALA A 103 1.96 10.77 2.77
N PHE A 104 2.45 9.84 1.93
CA PHE A 104 3.29 8.74 2.39
C PHE A 104 4.69 9.22 2.79
N ARG A 105 5.32 10.11 2.01
CA ARG A 105 6.61 10.72 2.41
C ARG A 105 6.52 11.48 3.73
N ASP A 106 5.41 12.16 3.95
CA ASP A 106 5.13 12.97 5.14
C ASP A 106 4.65 12.14 6.35
N ASN A 107 4.65 10.80 6.24
CA ASN A 107 4.23 9.87 7.28
C ASN A 107 2.75 10.02 7.72
N ILE A 108 1.91 10.58 6.86
CA ILE A 108 0.45 10.69 7.08
C ILE A 108 -0.20 9.34 6.76
N ILE A 109 0.03 8.80 5.56
CA ILE A 109 -0.44 7.46 5.17
C ILE A 109 0.48 6.40 5.80
N LYS A 110 -0.09 5.39 6.48
CA LYS A 110 0.66 4.39 7.24
C LYS A 110 1.05 3.17 6.40
N ALA A 111 0.22 2.81 5.43
CA ALA A 111 0.53 1.75 4.49
C ALA A 111 0.07 2.08 3.07
N VAL A 112 0.82 1.61 2.07
CA VAL A 112 0.41 1.68 0.67
C VAL A 112 0.35 0.28 0.08
N CYS A 113 -0.79 -0.07 -0.50
CA CYS A 113 -1.01 -1.31 -1.25
C CYS A 113 -0.82 -1.04 -2.74
N SER A 114 0.22 -1.58 -3.33
CA SER A 114 0.58 -1.29 -4.71
C SER A 114 0.59 -2.54 -5.59
N THR A 115 0.41 -2.34 -6.89
CA THR A 115 0.81 -3.38 -7.85
C THR A 115 2.33 -3.46 -7.93
N THR A 116 2.85 -4.67 -8.20
CA THR A 116 4.25 -4.97 -8.50
C THR A 116 4.84 -4.13 -9.65
N THR A 117 3.99 -3.63 -10.57
CA THR A 117 4.37 -2.70 -11.65
C THR A 117 4.52 -1.24 -11.21
N LEU A 118 4.57 -0.96 -9.91
CA LEU A 118 5.11 0.30 -9.38
C LEU A 118 6.65 0.21 -9.43
N GLY A 119 7.26 0.06 -10.61
CA GLY A 119 7.13 0.99 -11.73
C GLY A 119 8.28 1.96 -11.61
N LEU A 120 9.42 1.57 -12.16
CA LEU A 120 10.56 2.38 -12.58
C LEU A 120 10.21 3.87 -12.62
N GLY A 121 10.49 4.63 -11.56
CA GLY A 121 10.25 6.09 -11.53
C GLY A 121 9.69 6.68 -10.23
N VAL A 122 8.97 5.91 -9.42
CA VAL A 122 8.45 6.41 -8.13
C VAL A 122 9.36 5.93 -7.00
N ASN A 123 10.09 6.85 -6.33
CA ASN A 123 10.94 6.54 -5.18
C ASN A 123 10.16 6.71 -3.86
N LEU A 124 9.39 5.69 -3.49
CA LEU A 124 8.73 5.58 -2.19
C LEU A 124 9.38 4.45 -1.38
N PRO A 125 10.42 4.73 -0.57
CA PRO A 125 10.93 3.76 0.39
C PRO A 125 9.98 3.64 1.58
N ALA A 126 9.92 2.47 2.18
CA ALA A 126 9.17 2.18 3.40
C ALA A 126 10.03 1.32 4.32
N HIS A 127 9.87 1.43 5.63
CA HIS A 127 10.61 0.56 6.55
C HIS A 127 10.35 -0.92 6.23
N THR A 128 9.08 -1.30 6.08
CA THR A 128 8.68 -2.67 5.75
C THR A 128 8.17 -2.74 4.31
N VAL A 129 8.73 -3.65 3.53
CA VAL A 129 8.20 -4.07 2.23
C VAL A 129 7.66 -5.50 2.34
N LEU A 130 6.41 -5.71 1.92
CA LEU A 130 5.75 -7.00 1.90
C LEU A 130 5.34 -7.36 0.46
N VAL A 131 5.89 -8.43 -0.09
CA VAL A 131 5.42 -9.03 -1.35
C VAL A 131 4.39 -10.09 -1.01
N LYS A 132 3.10 -9.76 -1.20
CA LYS A 132 1.98 -10.61 -0.77
C LYS A 132 1.72 -11.80 -1.69
N GLU A 133 1.98 -11.61 -2.99
CA GLU A 133 1.73 -12.60 -4.04
C GLU A 133 2.93 -12.65 -4.99
N VAL A 134 3.43 -13.85 -5.23
CA VAL A 134 4.55 -14.10 -6.17
C VAL A 134 4.10 -14.68 -7.50
N HIS A 135 2.79 -14.85 -7.69
CA HIS A 135 2.21 -15.33 -8.94
C HIS A 135 1.36 -14.23 -9.57
N ARG A 136 1.51 -14.03 -10.87
CA ARG A 136 0.72 -13.10 -11.69
C ARG A 136 0.09 -13.85 -12.85
N TYR A 137 -1.21 -13.63 -13.06
CA TYR A 137 -1.92 -14.13 -14.23
C TYR A 137 -1.70 -13.21 -15.43
N ASN A 138 -1.29 -13.77 -16.58
CA ASN A 138 -0.97 -13.00 -17.79
C ASN A 138 -1.97 -13.25 -18.95
N GLY A 139 -3.18 -13.71 -18.65
CA GLY A 139 -4.17 -14.09 -19.67
C GLY A 139 -4.01 -15.54 -20.15
N LEU A 140 -2.76 -16.00 -20.26
CA LEU A 140 -2.39 -17.34 -20.74
C LEU A 140 -2.15 -18.35 -19.61
N GLY A 141 -1.90 -17.87 -18.39
CA GLY A 141 -1.70 -18.71 -17.22
C GLY A 141 -1.16 -17.94 -16.03
N SER A 142 -0.93 -18.67 -14.94
CA SER A 142 -0.24 -18.16 -13.76
C SER A 142 1.27 -18.31 -13.94
N SER A 143 2.00 -17.21 -13.76
CA SER A 143 3.46 -17.17 -13.86
C SER A 143 4.06 -16.59 -12.58
N LYS A 144 5.23 -17.07 -12.17
CA LYS A 144 5.96 -16.50 -11.03
C LYS A 144 6.56 -15.15 -11.42
N ILE A 145 6.54 -14.20 -10.51
CA ILE A 145 7.32 -12.96 -10.65
C ILE A 145 8.82 -13.31 -10.64
N GLY A 146 9.60 -12.59 -11.44
CA GLY A 146 11.03 -12.85 -11.58
C GLY A 146 11.81 -12.49 -10.31
N VAL A 147 12.94 -13.16 -10.08
CA VAL A 147 13.85 -12.83 -8.95
C VAL A 147 14.25 -11.36 -8.97
N ASN A 148 14.63 -10.84 -10.14
CA ASN A 148 14.99 -9.43 -10.29
C ASN A 148 13.86 -8.47 -9.92
N GLU A 149 12.61 -8.84 -10.22
CA GLU A 149 11.44 -8.04 -9.85
C GLU A 149 11.28 -8.02 -8.32
N VAL A 150 11.37 -9.18 -7.65
CA VAL A 150 11.36 -9.26 -6.19
C VAL A 150 12.49 -8.43 -5.58
N THR A 151 13.71 -8.55 -6.10
CA THR A 151 14.87 -7.78 -5.63
C THR A 151 14.64 -6.28 -5.75
N GLN A 152 14.04 -5.80 -6.84
CA GLN A 152 13.71 -4.38 -7.01
C GLN A 152 12.66 -3.90 -6.00
N LEU A 153 11.65 -4.73 -5.70
CA LEU A 153 10.66 -4.41 -4.68
C LEU A 153 11.30 -4.36 -3.29
N PHE A 154 12.12 -5.35 -2.97
CA PHE A 154 12.84 -5.44 -1.70
C PHE A 154 13.83 -4.29 -1.50
N GLY A 155 14.43 -3.77 -2.57
CA GLY A 155 15.29 -2.58 -2.52
C GLY A 155 14.58 -1.30 -2.06
N ARG A 156 13.25 -1.32 -1.89
CA ARG A 156 12.47 -0.22 -1.31
C ARG A 156 12.34 -0.31 0.22
N ALA A 157 12.84 -1.37 0.84
CA ALA A 157 12.82 -1.54 2.28
C ALA A 157 13.92 -0.67 2.93
N GLY A 158 13.55 0.05 4.00
CA GLY A 158 14.38 1.01 4.70
C GLY A 158 14.31 2.41 4.09
N ARG A 159 13.92 3.40 4.91
CA ARG A 159 13.91 4.81 4.53
C ARG A 159 15.25 5.46 4.84
N PRO A 160 16.01 5.94 3.84
CA PRO A 160 17.26 6.66 4.09
C PRO A 160 17.04 7.82 5.06
N LYS A 161 17.92 7.97 6.05
CA LYS A 161 17.88 8.98 7.13
C LYS A 161 16.81 8.76 8.23
N TYR A 162 15.87 7.82 8.07
CA TYR A 162 14.81 7.57 9.08
C TYR A 162 14.91 6.19 9.71
N ASP A 163 15.46 5.22 8.98
CA ASP A 163 15.59 3.84 9.42
C ASP A 163 17.06 3.41 9.41
N THR A 164 17.50 2.69 10.44
CA THR A 164 18.81 2.03 10.51
C THR A 164 18.82 0.68 9.79
N GLU A 165 17.64 0.09 9.59
CA GLU A 165 17.42 -1.17 8.90
C GLU A 165 16.07 -1.16 8.17
N GLY A 166 15.89 -2.03 7.18
CA GLY A 166 14.63 -2.25 6.48
C GLY A 166 14.22 -3.72 6.55
N ARG A 167 12.92 -3.99 6.51
CA ARG A 167 12.36 -5.35 6.51
C ARG A 167 11.76 -5.67 5.15
N ALA A 168 12.30 -6.67 4.47
CA ALA A 168 11.76 -7.17 3.22
C ALA A 168 11.20 -8.58 3.44
N LEU A 169 9.90 -8.75 3.19
CA LEU A 169 9.16 -9.98 3.47
C LEU A 169 8.44 -10.46 2.20
N LEU A 170 8.42 -11.76 1.99
CA LEU A 170 7.65 -12.40 0.93
C LEU A 170 6.78 -13.48 1.55
N LEU A 171 5.47 -13.43 1.27
CA LEU A 171 4.53 -14.43 1.78
C LEU A 171 4.44 -15.57 0.77
N ALA A 172 4.98 -16.73 1.17
CA ALA A 172 4.81 -17.97 0.45
C ALA A 172 3.50 -18.63 0.88
N THR A 173 2.63 -18.92 -0.08
CA THR A 173 1.47 -19.79 0.13
C THR A 173 1.83 -21.17 -0.41
N SER A 174 1.83 -22.18 0.47
CA SER A 174 1.95 -23.60 0.13
C SER A 174 0.67 -24.13 -0.50
#